data_AF-A0AA97FNE4-F1
#
_entry.id   AF-A0AA97FNE4-F1
#
_cell.length_a   1.000
_cell.length_b   1.000
_cell.length_c   1.000
_cell.angle_alpha   90.00
_cell.angle_beta   90.00
_cell.angle_gamma   90.00
#
_symmetry.space_group_name_H-M   'P 1'
#
loop_
_entity.id
_entity.type
_entity.pdbx_description
1 polymer ?
#
loop_
_entity_poly.entity_id
_entity_poly.type
_entity_poly.pdbx_seq_one_letter_code
_entity_poly.pdbx_strand_id
1 'polypeptide(L)'
;MSTEYLLLAENMDRVADNLAAESAKFRAKADRYRRQAETVNSIESHQEQAITLFNRRVDAGYSRYGAALTIAREWKAPLDSVLCWVFMSERMATRAKREMRNDHIVRLHSKGLSNERIARHSAVVRLNDGEHLHPNSIPRIVRQTRQKTFAPTRIHRPIGA
;
A
#
# COMPACT_ATOMS: atom_id res chain seq x y z
N MET A 1 -60.83 -15.39 11.35
CA MET A 1 -59.36 -15.31 11.22
C MET A 1 -58.78 -16.54 11.90
N SER A 2 -58.17 -17.46 11.15
CA SER A 2 -57.61 -18.69 11.76
C SER A 2 -56.33 -18.36 12.53
N THR A 3 -56.08 -19.08 13.61
CA THR A 3 -54.89 -18.98 14.48
C THR A 3 -53.57 -19.13 13.71
N GLU A 4 -53.57 -19.83 12.57
CA GLU A 4 -52.39 -19.98 11.70
C GLU A 4 -51.97 -18.66 11.03
N TYR A 5 -52.92 -17.80 10.66
CA TYR A 5 -52.60 -16.50 10.05
C TYR A 5 -51.97 -15.52 11.05
N LEU A 6 -52.36 -15.60 12.33
CA LEU A 6 -51.78 -14.79 13.40
C LEU A 6 -50.33 -15.22 13.70
N LEU A 7 -50.08 -16.53 13.77
CA LEU A 7 -48.74 -17.08 13.95
C LEU A 7 -47.80 -16.79 12.76
N LEU A 8 -48.34 -16.76 11.54
CA LEU A 8 -47.58 -16.39 10.35
C LEU A 8 -47.19 -14.90 10.38
N ALA A 9 -48.11 -14.02 10.78
CA ALA A 9 -47.85 -12.59 10.91
C ALA A 9 -46.77 -12.29 11.97
N GLU A 10 -46.88 -12.90 13.16
CA GLU A 10 -45.88 -12.75 14.24
C GLU A 10 -44.48 -13.24 13.83
N ASN A 11 -44.41 -14.32 13.05
CA ASN A 11 -43.13 -14.83 12.52
C ASN A 11 -42.53 -13.89 11.47
N MET A 12 -43.36 -13.29 10.61
CA MET A 12 -42.90 -12.33 9.60
C MET A 12 -42.40 -11.04 10.24
N ASP A 13 -43.04 -10.57 11.32
CA ASP A 13 -42.59 -9.41 12.09
C ASP A 13 -41.24 -9.69 12.77
N ARG A 14 -41.04 -10.87 13.38
CA ARG A 14 -39.73 -11.26 13.94
C ARG A 14 -38.63 -11.35 12.89
N VAL A 15 -38.95 -11.83 11.68
CA VAL A 15 -37.98 -11.87 10.58
C VAL A 15 -37.63 -10.45 10.13
N ALA A 16 -38.60 -9.56 10.03
CA ALA A 16 -38.38 -8.15 9.69
C ALA A 16 -37.50 -7.43 10.73
N ASP A 17 -37.76 -7.64 12.03
CA ASP A 17 -36.97 -7.07 13.12
C ASP A 17 -35.53 -7.59 13.13
N ASN A 18 -35.34 -8.89 12.92
CA ASN A 18 -34.01 -9.48 12.81
C ASN A 18 -33.23 -8.93 11.60
N LEU A 19 -33.90 -8.79 10.46
CA LEU A 19 -33.29 -8.22 9.25
C LEU A 19 -32.94 -6.73 9.46
N ALA A 20 -33.80 -5.97 10.14
CA ALA A 20 -33.53 -4.59 10.51
C ALA A 20 -32.31 -4.48 11.43
N ALA A 21 -32.21 -5.34 12.45
CA ALA A 21 -31.08 -5.40 13.37
C ALA A 21 -29.77 -5.79 12.68
N GLU A 22 -29.80 -6.75 11.76
CA GLU A 22 -28.63 -7.10 10.94
C GLU A 22 -28.22 -5.95 10.01
N SER A 23 -29.19 -5.29 9.35
CA SER A 23 -28.92 -4.15 8.49
C SER A 23 -28.24 -3.00 9.26
N ALA A 24 -28.65 -2.77 10.51
CA ALA A 24 -28.05 -1.76 11.38
C ALA A 24 -26.60 -2.11 11.73
N LYS A 25 -26.31 -3.39 12.02
CA LYS A 25 -24.94 -3.87 12.26
C LYS A 25 -24.05 -3.69 11.04
N PHE A 26 -24.53 -4.01 9.84
CA PHE A 26 -23.77 -3.81 8.61
C PHE A 26 -23.53 -2.32 8.30
N ARG A 27 -24.52 -1.46 8.53
CA ARG A 27 -24.35 0.01 8.40
C ARG A 27 -23.29 0.54 9.36
N ALA A 28 -23.35 0.17 10.64
CA ALA A 28 -22.35 0.57 11.62
C ALA A 28 -20.94 0.08 11.26
N LYS A 29 -20.82 -1.14 10.71
CA LYS A 29 -19.55 -1.69 10.22
C LYS A 29 -19.03 -0.92 9.00
N ALA A 30 -19.91 -0.58 8.06
CA ALA A 30 -19.57 0.22 6.89
C ALA A 30 -19.11 1.64 7.28
N ASP A 31 -19.77 2.27 8.24
CA ASP A 31 -19.36 3.59 8.76
C ASP A 31 -18.00 3.54 9.45
N ARG A 32 -17.72 2.46 10.21
CA ARG A 32 -16.39 2.24 10.81
C ARG A 32 -15.31 2.13 9.74
N TYR A 33 -15.55 1.34 8.68
CA TYR A 33 -14.59 1.23 7.58
C TYR A 33 -14.44 2.55 6.81
N ARG A 34 -15.51 3.32 6.63
CA ARG A 34 -15.45 4.65 6.01
C ARG A 34 -14.56 5.60 6.81
N ARG A 35 -14.77 5.71 8.12
CA ARG A 35 -13.93 6.55 9.00
C ARG A 35 -12.46 6.08 9.02
N GLN A 36 -12.24 4.77 8.99
CA GLN A 36 -10.90 4.22 8.91
C GLN A 36 -10.22 4.58 7.58
N ALA A 37 -10.93 4.49 6.46
CA ALA A 37 -10.43 4.90 5.15
C ALA A 37 -10.17 6.41 5.06
N GLU A 38 -11.05 7.25 5.61
CA GLU A 38 -10.86 8.71 5.69
C GLU A 38 -9.60 9.06 6.51
N THR A 39 -9.36 8.36 7.61
CA THR A 39 -8.17 8.54 8.44
C THR A 39 -6.90 8.13 7.68
N VAL A 40 -6.94 6.99 6.98
CA VAL A 40 -5.82 6.52 6.15
C VAL A 40 -5.52 7.51 5.01
N ASN A 41 -6.54 7.95 4.27
CA ASN A 41 -6.38 8.94 3.19
C ASN A 41 -5.81 10.26 3.69
N SER A 42 -6.22 10.70 4.89
CA SER A 42 -5.65 11.90 5.52
C SER A 42 -4.17 11.72 5.85
N ILE A 43 -3.78 10.56 6.39
CA ILE A 43 -2.38 10.25 6.71
C ILE A 43 -1.54 10.16 5.43
N GLU A 44 -2.02 9.48 4.39
CA GLU A 44 -1.33 9.36 3.10
C GLU A 44 -1.14 10.73 2.46
N SER A 45 -2.16 11.58 2.46
CA SER A 45 -2.06 12.96 1.97
C SER A 45 -1.03 13.79 2.74
N HIS A 46 -0.98 13.67 4.08
CA HIS A 46 0.04 14.37 4.88
C HIS A 46 1.45 13.84 4.60
N GLN A 47 1.59 12.53 4.38
CA GLN A 47 2.87 11.92 4.01
C GLN A 47 3.37 12.45 2.66
N GLU A 48 2.53 12.44 1.62
CA GLU A 48 2.87 12.94 0.29
C GLU A 48 3.32 14.42 0.29
N GLN A 49 2.58 15.26 1.01
CA GLN A 49 2.91 16.67 1.17
C GLN A 49 4.23 16.85 1.95
N ALA A 50 4.46 16.07 3.01
CA ALA A 50 5.68 16.15 3.81
C ALA A 50 6.91 15.80 2.96
N ILE A 51 6.84 14.76 2.14
CA ILE A 51 7.93 14.34 1.24
C ILE A 51 8.22 15.41 0.19
N THR A 52 7.17 15.97 -0.41
CA THR A 52 7.31 16.98 -1.46
C THR A 52 8.04 18.21 -0.92
N LEU A 53 7.64 18.68 0.27
CA LEU A 53 8.30 19.80 0.94
C LEU A 53 9.71 19.44 1.41
N PHE A 54 9.91 18.22 1.89
CA PHE A 54 11.22 17.74 2.35
C PHE A 54 12.23 17.75 1.22
N ASN A 55 11.89 17.15 0.08
CA ASN A 55 12.76 17.11 -1.09
C ASN A 55 13.07 18.51 -1.62
N ARG A 56 12.05 19.39 -1.72
CA ARG A 56 12.27 20.79 -2.11
C ARG A 56 13.26 21.51 -1.20
N ARG A 57 13.23 21.25 0.10
CA ARG A 57 14.19 21.85 1.04
C ARG A 57 15.59 21.26 0.91
N VAL A 58 15.70 19.95 0.74
CA VAL A 58 16.98 19.30 0.47
C VAL A 58 17.61 19.85 -0.82
N ASP A 59 16.81 20.00 -1.87
CA ASP A 59 17.24 20.61 -3.15
C ASP A 59 17.65 22.08 -2.98
N ALA A 60 17.05 22.81 -2.04
CA ALA A 60 17.43 24.16 -1.65
C ALA A 60 18.68 24.22 -0.75
N GLY A 61 19.35 23.09 -0.48
CA GLY A 61 20.61 23.02 0.27
C GLY A 61 20.46 22.77 1.77
N TYR A 62 19.25 22.49 2.27
CA TYR A 62 19.06 22.13 3.67
C TYR A 62 19.61 20.72 3.93
N SER A 63 20.22 20.51 5.10
CA SER A 63 20.47 19.14 5.58
C SER A 63 19.15 18.40 5.75
N ARG A 64 19.14 17.07 5.59
CA ARG A 64 17.92 16.25 5.79
C ARG A 64 17.25 16.51 7.14
N TYR A 65 18.05 16.60 8.21
CA TYR A 65 17.52 16.93 9.54
C TYR A 65 16.95 18.35 9.60
N GLY A 66 17.65 19.33 9.00
CA GLY A 66 17.16 20.70 8.91
C GLY A 66 15.85 20.82 8.12
N ALA A 67 15.73 20.10 7.00
CA ALA A 67 14.50 20.03 6.21
C ALA A 67 13.32 19.48 7.02
N ALA A 68 13.52 18.36 7.73
CA ALA A 68 12.49 17.77 8.59
C ALA A 68 12.13 18.67 9.78
N LEU A 69 13.11 19.31 10.41
CA LEU A 69 12.88 20.24 11.52
C LEU A 69 12.06 21.45 11.09
N THR A 70 12.34 22.00 9.90
CA THR A 70 11.57 23.13 9.36
C THR A 70 10.12 22.72 9.07
N ILE A 71 9.88 21.54 8.48
CA ILE A 71 8.52 21.01 8.26
C ILE A 71 7.79 20.83 9.59
N ALA A 72 8.45 20.20 10.57
CA ALA A 72 7.86 19.96 11.89
C ALA A 72 7.42 21.27 12.57
N ARG A 73 8.24 22.32 12.47
CA ARG A 73 7.91 23.65 12.98
C ARG A 73 6.74 24.30 12.25
N GLU A 74 6.76 24.29 10.92
CA GLU A 74 5.69 24.90 10.11
C GLU A 74 4.34 24.22 10.33
N TRP A 75 4.35 22.90 10.46
CA TRP A 75 3.13 22.10 10.62
C TRP A 75 2.71 21.93 12.08
N LYS A 76 3.49 22.48 13.03
CA LYS A 76 3.31 22.27 14.47
C LYS A 76 3.18 20.77 14.82
N ALA A 77 3.95 19.94 14.12
CA ALA A 77 3.94 18.50 14.25
C ALA A 77 5.18 18.02 15.02
N PRO A 78 5.11 16.88 15.73
CA PRO A 78 6.29 16.27 16.32
C PRO A 78 7.32 15.92 15.24
N LEU A 79 8.60 16.25 15.49
CA LEU A 79 9.69 15.97 14.56
C LEU A 79 9.75 14.47 14.19
N ASP A 80 9.59 13.59 15.17
CA ASP A 80 9.61 12.14 14.94
C ASP A 80 8.50 11.67 13.99
N SER A 81 7.34 12.34 14.00
CA SER A 81 6.24 12.03 13.08
C SER A 81 6.61 12.40 11.63
N VAL A 82 7.21 13.57 11.44
CA VAL A 82 7.68 14.03 10.11
C VAL A 82 8.80 13.12 9.59
N LEU A 83 9.76 12.76 10.44
CA LEU A 83 10.83 11.83 10.08
C LEU A 83 10.24 10.46 9.72
N CYS A 84 9.28 9.96 10.50
CA CYS A 84 8.60 8.70 10.21
C CYS A 84 7.90 8.74 8.84
N TRP A 85 7.15 9.81 8.54
CA TRP A 85 6.48 9.99 7.25
C TRP A 85 7.44 9.99 6.07
N VAL A 86 8.54 10.74 6.18
CA VAL A 86 9.55 10.85 5.12
C VAL A 86 10.30 9.53 4.95
N PHE A 87 10.85 8.94 6.01
CA PHE A 87 11.68 7.73 5.90
C PHE A 87 10.88 6.47 5.58
N MET A 88 9.66 6.33 6.10
CA MET A 88 8.77 5.23 5.70
C MET A 88 8.44 5.34 4.23
N SER A 89 8.17 6.55 3.74
CA SER A 89 7.89 6.75 2.32
C SER A 89 9.12 6.57 1.44
N GLU A 90 10.31 7.06 1.82
CA GLU A 90 11.56 6.79 1.08
C GLU A 90 11.76 5.28 0.97
N ARG A 91 11.58 4.53 2.06
CA ARG A 91 11.65 3.07 2.05
C ARG A 91 10.59 2.44 1.15
N MET A 92 9.36 2.94 1.16
CA MET A 92 8.28 2.45 0.29
C MET A 92 8.54 2.79 -1.18
N ALA A 93 9.06 3.98 -1.49
CA ALA A 93 9.43 4.42 -2.83
C ALA A 93 10.60 3.60 -3.37
N THR A 94 11.65 3.36 -2.58
CA THR A 94 12.75 2.46 -2.96
C THR A 94 12.23 1.04 -3.20
N ARG A 95 11.31 0.56 -2.35
CA ARG A 95 10.68 -0.76 -2.53
C ARG A 95 9.86 -0.82 -3.82
N ALA A 96 8.98 0.14 -4.06
CA ALA A 96 8.14 0.22 -5.25
C ALA A 96 9.00 0.32 -6.53
N LYS A 97 10.03 1.18 -6.53
CA LYS A 97 11.00 1.30 -7.63
C LYS A 97 11.71 -0.02 -7.90
N ARG A 98 12.11 -0.75 -6.85
CA ARG A 98 12.70 -2.10 -6.95
C ARG A 98 11.72 -3.13 -7.51
N GLU A 99 10.46 -3.10 -7.09
CA GLU A 99 9.41 -3.99 -7.60
C GLU A 99 9.14 -3.72 -9.09
N MET A 100 8.95 -2.45 -9.48
CA MET A 100 8.80 -2.04 -10.88
C MET A 100 10.01 -2.45 -11.74
N ARG A 101 11.24 -2.26 -11.22
CA ARG A 101 12.47 -2.68 -11.88
C ARG A 101 12.45 -4.19 -12.13
N ASN A 102 12.13 -4.97 -11.11
CA ASN A 102 12.15 -6.41 -11.17
C ASN A 102 11.06 -6.96 -12.11
N ASP A 103 9.86 -6.38 -12.11
CA ASP A 103 8.78 -6.75 -13.04
C ASP A 103 9.15 -6.39 -14.48
N HIS A 104 9.80 -5.25 -14.68
CA HIS A 104 10.32 -4.87 -15.98
C HIS A 104 11.41 -5.84 -16.47
N ILE A 105 12.33 -6.25 -15.59
CA ILE A 105 13.33 -7.29 -15.88
C ILE A 105 12.65 -8.60 -16.29
N VAL A 106 11.62 -9.06 -15.58
CA VAL A 106 10.87 -10.28 -15.94
C VAL A 106 10.21 -10.15 -17.31
N ARG A 107 9.63 -8.99 -17.63
CA ARG A 107 9.04 -8.72 -18.96
C ARG A 107 10.09 -8.78 -20.06
N LEU A 108 11.24 -8.14 -19.89
CA LEU A 108 12.33 -8.16 -20.87
C LEU A 108 12.90 -9.57 -21.05
N HIS A 109 13.09 -10.30 -19.95
CA HIS A 109 13.53 -11.70 -19.98
C HIS A 109 12.52 -12.60 -20.71
N SER A 110 11.22 -12.36 -20.53
CA SER A 110 10.17 -13.13 -21.22
C SER A 110 10.08 -12.80 -22.71
N LYS A 111 10.62 -11.66 -23.14
CA LYS A 111 10.81 -11.29 -24.56
C LYS A 111 12.11 -11.85 -25.15
N GLY A 112 12.86 -12.68 -24.41
CA GLY A 112 14.08 -13.33 -24.89
C GLY A 112 15.33 -12.43 -24.92
N LEU A 113 15.33 -11.29 -24.23
CA LEU A 113 16.55 -10.47 -24.13
C LEU A 113 17.61 -11.15 -23.26
N SER A 114 18.88 -11.05 -23.66
CA SER A 114 20.01 -11.56 -22.86
C SER A 114 20.19 -10.76 -21.57
N ASN A 115 20.83 -11.38 -20.57
CA ASN A 115 21.09 -10.74 -19.27
C ASN A 115 21.91 -9.46 -19.41
N GLU A 116 22.86 -9.41 -20.35
CA GLU A 116 23.71 -8.25 -20.63
C GLU A 116 22.89 -7.08 -21.21
N ARG A 117 21.94 -7.39 -22.10
CA ARG A 117 21.03 -6.37 -22.67
C ARG A 117 20.04 -5.86 -21.64
N ILE A 118 19.52 -6.74 -20.77
CA ILE A 118 18.61 -6.36 -19.69
C ILE A 118 19.33 -5.47 -18.67
N ALA A 119 20.56 -5.83 -18.27
CA ALA A 119 21.38 -5.09 -17.31
C ALA A 119 21.64 -3.63 -17.72
N ARG A 120 21.75 -3.38 -19.04
CA ARG A 120 21.99 -2.06 -19.62
C ARG A 120 20.73 -1.38 -20.18
N HIS A 121 19.57 -2.00 -20.06
CA HIS A 121 18.33 -1.45 -20.60
C HIS A 121 18.00 -0.11 -19.92
N SER A 122 17.72 0.93 -20.70
CA SER A 122 17.54 2.32 -20.21
C SER A 122 16.51 2.43 -19.08
N ALA A 123 15.38 1.73 -19.20
CA ALA A 123 14.35 1.70 -18.16
C ALA A 123 14.82 0.98 -16.87
N VAL A 124 15.65 -0.05 -16.98
CA VAL A 124 16.22 -0.76 -15.81
C VAL A 124 17.21 0.13 -15.09
N VAL A 125 18.08 0.81 -15.85
CA VAL A 125 19.07 1.77 -15.34
C VAL A 125 18.38 2.92 -14.60
N ARG A 126 17.34 3.52 -15.19
CA ARG A 126 16.55 4.57 -14.52
C ARG A 126 15.89 4.10 -13.23
N LEU A 127 15.44 2.84 -13.20
CA LEU A 127 14.85 2.21 -12.02
C LEU A 127 15.90 1.67 -11.02
N ASN A 128 17.19 1.78 -11.35
CA ASN A 128 18.33 1.40 -10.50
C ASN A 128 19.24 2.60 -10.24
N ASP A 129 18.63 3.77 -10.02
CA ASP A 129 19.33 5.02 -9.64
C ASP A 129 20.42 5.46 -10.64
N GLY A 130 20.28 5.09 -11.91
CA GLY A 130 21.26 5.43 -12.96
C GLY A 130 22.38 4.42 -13.11
N GLU A 131 22.41 3.37 -12.29
CA GLU A 131 23.45 2.34 -12.32
C GLU A 131 23.02 1.12 -13.14
N HIS A 132 23.98 0.50 -13.83
CA HIS A 132 23.78 -0.79 -14.47
C HIS A 132 23.67 -1.90 -13.44
N LEU A 133 22.78 -2.87 -13.68
CA LEU A 133 22.77 -4.10 -12.90
C LEU A 133 23.90 -5.03 -13.36
N HIS A 134 24.40 -5.85 -12.45
CA HIS A 134 25.30 -6.93 -12.84
C HIS A 134 24.50 -8.00 -13.62
N PRO A 135 24.94 -8.48 -14.81
CA PRO A 135 24.22 -9.48 -15.60
C PRO A 135 23.87 -10.75 -14.80
N ASN A 136 24.79 -11.24 -13.97
CA ASN A 136 24.57 -12.39 -13.08
C ASN A 136 23.46 -12.20 -12.03
N SER A 137 23.03 -10.97 -11.77
CA SER A 137 21.91 -10.70 -10.86
C SER A 137 20.54 -10.92 -11.51
N ILE A 138 20.46 -10.87 -12.84
CA ILE A 138 19.20 -10.96 -13.60
C ILE A 138 18.48 -12.30 -13.38
N PRO A 139 19.12 -13.48 -13.50
CA PRO A 139 18.43 -14.76 -13.27
C PRO A 139 17.86 -14.87 -11.85
N ARG A 140 18.60 -14.37 -10.85
CA ARG A 140 18.15 -14.37 -9.44
C ARG A 140 16.91 -13.49 -9.27
N ILE A 141 16.91 -12.29 -9.85
CA ILE A 141 15.78 -11.36 -9.81
C ILE A 141 14.55 -11.99 -10.49
N VAL A 142 14.72 -12.56 -11.68
CA VAL A 142 13.63 -13.22 -12.42
C VAL A 142 13.01 -14.36 -11.61
N ARG A 143 13.84 -15.22 -11.01
CA ARG A 143 13.38 -16.32 -10.16
C ARG A 143 12.59 -15.82 -8.96
N GLN A 144 13.13 -14.86 -8.22
CA GLN A 144 12.50 -14.32 -7.01
C GLN A 144 11.18 -13.61 -7.31
N THR A 145 11.10 -12.86 -8.39
CA THR A 145 9.88 -12.14 -8.77
C THR A 145 8.78 -13.10 -9.19
N ARG A 146 9.09 -14.08 -10.05
CA ARG A 146 8.11 -15.11 -10.46
C ARG A 146 7.57 -15.88 -9.25
N GLN A 147 8.41 -16.23 -8.29
CA GLN A 147 7.97 -16.90 -7.05
C GLN A 147 7.02 -16.05 -6.22
N LYS A 148 7.18 -14.72 -6.21
CA LYS A 148 6.27 -13.81 -5.49
C LYS A 148 4.90 -13.69 -6.18
N THR A 149 4.87 -13.66 -7.51
CA THR A 149 3.60 -13.55 -8.27
C THR A 149 2.74 -14.82 -8.15
N PHE A 150 3.35 -15.97 -7.86
CA PHE A 150 2.69 -17.26 -7.70
C PHE A 150 2.63 -17.77 -6.26
N ALA A 151 3.04 -16.98 -5.26
CA ALA A 151 2.83 -17.36 -3.87
C ALA A 151 1.33 -17.18 -3.56
N PRO A 152 0.54 -18.25 -3.32
CA PRO A 152 -0.81 -18.09 -2.84
C PRO A 152 -0.73 -17.30 -1.54
N THR A 153 -1.50 -16.21 -1.46
CA THR A 153 -1.73 -15.51 -0.21
C THR A 153 -2.15 -16.57 0.79
N ARG A 154 -1.30 -16.86 1.80
CA ARG A 154 -1.70 -17.74 2.91
C ARG A 154 -2.89 -17.06 3.55
N ILE A 155 -4.10 -17.49 3.18
CA ILE A 155 -5.31 -17.15 3.89
C ILE A 155 -5.09 -17.74 5.27
N HIS A 156 -4.76 -16.89 6.25
CA HIS A 156 -4.78 -17.26 7.65
C HIS A 156 -6.21 -17.71 7.95
N ARG A 157 -6.44 -19.02 7.96
CA ARG A 157 -7.64 -19.56 8.59
C ARG A 157 -7.58 -19.16 10.06
N PRO A 158 -8.62 -18.53 10.62
CA PRO A 158 -8.68 -18.32 12.05
C PRO A 158 -8.62 -19.69 12.73
N ILE A 159 -7.69 -19.84 13.66
CA ILE A 159 -7.60 -21.00 14.54
C ILE A 159 -8.69 -20.80 15.59
N GLY A 160 -9.65 -21.73 15.68
CA GLY A 160 -10.68 -21.75 16.70
C GLY A 160 -12.06 -22.04 16.11
N ALA A 161 -12.34 -23.32 15.90
CA ALA A 161 -13.68 -23.88 15.94
C ALA A 161 -13.85 -24.57 17.30
#